data_AF-A0A7C5Z3G4-F1
#
_entry.id   AF-A0A7C5Z3G4-F1
#
_cell.length_a   1.000
_cell.length_b   1.000
_cell.length_c   1.000
_cell.angle_alpha   90.00
_cell.angle_beta   90.00
_cell.angle_gamma   90.00
#
_symmetry.space_group_name_H-M   'P 1'
#
loop_
_entity.id
_entity.type
_entity.pdbx_description
1 polymer ?
#
loop_
_entity_poly.entity_id
_entity_poly.type
_entity_poly.pdbx_seq_one_letter_code
_entity_poly.pdbx_strand_id
1 'polypeptide(L)'
;MSYMTPGKIPIGYSITQKRAAKGFKKEKLLRFGKIPSRKIGLFPLLLRHAFSDRSIVMVTEGLGPQPFHGRIVLLVNQHTASAAETITGFAKENKLATIVGTKTPGQVLGGTGFKMGHDFVLRIPVVTFHTWSGNTLEGRGVQPDHLAELSRVRLRETRDSQLEEALHIATGL
;
A
#
# COMPACT_ATOMS: atom_id res chain seq x y z
N MET A 1 6.30 4.65 -0.17
CA MET A 1 5.74 5.05 -1.49
C MET A 1 6.35 6.33 -2.02
N SER A 2 6.23 7.48 -1.32
CA SER A 2 6.75 8.76 -1.82
C SER A 2 8.25 8.79 -2.13
N TYR A 3 9.06 8.05 -1.40
CA TYR A 3 10.50 7.92 -1.66
C TYR A 3 10.85 7.02 -2.85
N MET A 4 9.92 6.20 -3.36
CA MET A 4 10.19 5.24 -4.43
C MET A 4 10.09 5.85 -5.83
N THR A 5 9.61 7.08 -5.95
CA THR A 5 9.39 7.78 -7.22
C THR A 5 9.70 9.26 -7.07
N PRO A 6 10.30 9.91 -8.08
CA PRO A 6 10.60 11.34 -8.01
C PRO A 6 9.34 12.20 -8.10
N GLY A 7 8.34 11.71 -8.84
CA GLY A 7 7.14 12.46 -9.20
C GLY A 7 5.96 12.24 -8.26
N LYS A 8 4.98 13.12 -8.44
CA LYS A 8 3.65 12.98 -7.83
C LYS A 8 2.77 12.12 -8.72
N ILE A 9 2.70 10.84 -8.41
CA ILE A 9 1.90 9.85 -9.15
C ILE A 9 0.80 9.25 -8.26
N PRO A 10 -0.33 8.85 -8.85
CA PRO A 10 -1.39 8.18 -8.10
C PRO A 10 -0.95 6.79 -7.64
N ILE A 11 -1.20 6.51 -6.37
CA ILE A 11 -0.98 5.18 -5.75
C ILE A 11 -2.16 4.28 -6.06
N GLY A 12 -3.37 4.81 -5.85
CA GLY A 12 -4.62 4.09 -5.96
C GLY A 12 -5.74 4.89 -5.33
N TYR A 13 -6.90 4.28 -5.20
CA TYR A 13 -8.07 4.94 -4.64
C TYR A 13 -8.89 4.00 -3.78
N SER A 14 -9.49 4.59 -2.76
CA SER A 14 -10.41 3.93 -1.85
C SER A 14 -11.84 4.32 -2.18
N ILE A 15 -12.76 3.36 -2.11
CA ILE A 15 -14.19 3.58 -2.41
C ILE A 15 -15.06 3.02 -1.30
N THR A 16 -16.02 3.82 -0.84
CA THR A 16 -17.10 3.33 0.04
C THR A 16 -18.18 2.63 -0.79
N GLN A 17 -18.89 1.66 -0.21
CA GLN A 17 -20.01 1.01 -0.92
C GLN A 17 -21.08 2.02 -1.39
N LYS A 18 -21.39 3.02 -0.57
CA LYS A 18 -22.34 4.10 -0.93
C LYS A 18 -21.90 4.86 -2.17
N ARG A 19 -20.60 5.09 -2.35
CA ARG A 19 -20.05 5.77 -3.53
C ARG A 19 -20.04 4.87 -4.75
N ALA A 20 -19.67 3.60 -4.58
CA ALA A 20 -19.74 2.61 -5.65
C ALA A 20 -21.16 2.51 -6.23
N ALA A 21 -22.18 2.41 -5.38
CA ALA A 21 -23.58 2.31 -5.80
C ALA A 21 -24.10 3.54 -6.57
N LYS A 22 -23.55 4.73 -6.30
CA LYS A 22 -23.92 5.97 -7.01
C LYS A 22 -23.11 6.19 -8.30
N GLY A 23 -22.13 5.33 -8.57
CA GLY A 23 -21.12 5.58 -9.60
C GLY A 23 -20.12 6.67 -9.19
N PHE A 24 -18.92 6.59 -9.77
CA PHE A 24 -17.86 7.57 -9.54
C PHE A 24 -16.93 7.69 -10.74
N LYS A 25 -16.22 8.82 -10.82
CA LYS A 25 -15.06 9.00 -11.70
C LYS A 25 -13.84 9.20 -10.81
N LYS A 26 -12.84 8.31 -10.91
CA LYS A 26 -11.68 8.31 -9.99
C LYS A 26 -10.91 9.63 -10.04
N GLU A 27 -10.92 10.32 -11.17
CA GLU A 27 -10.26 11.61 -11.38
C GLU A 27 -10.91 12.75 -10.56
N LYS A 28 -12.20 12.61 -10.26
CA LYS A 28 -12.98 13.59 -9.49
C LYS A 28 -12.94 13.34 -7.98
N LEU A 29 -12.34 12.23 -7.54
CA LEU A 29 -12.21 11.92 -6.13
C LEU A 29 -11.19 12.84 -5.45
N LEU A 30 -11.40 13.05 -4.16
CA LEU A 30 -10.56 13.93 -3.38
C LEU A 30 -9.16 13.31 -3.23
N ARG A 31 -8.14 14.06 -3.65
CA ARG A 31 -6.74 13.62 -3.59
C ARG A 31 -6.13 13.90 -2.22
N PHE A 32 -5.63 12.86 -1.58
CA PHE A 32 -4.86 12.90 -0.36
C PHE A 32 -3.39 12.57 -0.69
N GLY A 33 -2.51 13.53 -0.45
CA GLY A 33 -1.11 13.39 -0.88
C GLY A 33 -0.06 13.81 0.13
N LYS A 34 -0.45 14.42 1.26
CA LYS A 34 0.51 14.86 2.27
C LYS A 34 -0.21 15.09 3.60
N ILE A 35 0.42 14.66 4.68
CA ILE A 35 0.04 15.09 6.03
C ILE A 35 0.84 16.35 6.36
N PRO A 36 0.18 17.47 6.73
CA PRO A 36 0.88 18.67 7.16
C PRO A 36 1.80 18.39 8.36
N SER A 37 3.04 18.87 8.31
CA SER A 37 4.01 18.71 9.40
C SER A 37 3.68 19.60 10.62
N ARG A 38 2.92 20.68 10.41
CA ARG A 38 2.49 21.60 11.46
C ARG A 38 1.02 21.34 11.83
N LYS A 39 0.73 21.33 13.13
CA LYS A 39 -0.64 21.13 13.66
C LYS A 39 -1.67 22.10 13.06
N ILE A 40 -1.29 23.34 12.78
CA ILE A 40 -2.21 24.33 12.18
C ILE A 40 -2.70 23.91 10.79
N GLY A 41 -1.91 23.11 10.06
CA GLY A 41 -2.31 22.54 8.78
C GLY A 41 -3.34 21.43 8.89
N LEU A 42 -3.57 20.88 10.10
CA LEU A 42 -4.60 19.85 10.31
C LEU A 42 -6.01 20.43 10.24
N PHE A 43 -6.22 21.70 10.60
CA PHE A 43 -7.54 22.35 10.52
C PHE A 43 -8.11 22.40 9.09
N PRO A 44 -7.38 22.94 8.07
CA PRO A 44 -7.90 22.93 6.70
C PRO A 44 -8.01 21.53 6.12
N LEU A 45 -7.14 20.59 6.53
CA LEU A 45 -7.26 19.18 6.14
C LEU A 45 -8.55 18.57 6.70
N LEU A 46 -8.84 18.82 7.98
CA LEU A 46 -10.06 18.33 8.62
C LEU A 46 -11.31 18.94 7.98
N LEU A 47 -11.32 20.25 7.72
CA LEU A 47 -12.42 20.92 7.03
C LEU A 47 -12.69 20.30 5.64
N ARG A 48 -11.63 20.04 4.88
CA ARG A 48 -11.71 19.43 3.55
C ARG A 48 -12.29 18.01 3.57
N HIS A 49 -12.04 17.26 4.64
CA HIS A 49 -12.48 15.87 4.77
C HIS A 49 -13.75 15.67 5.62
N ALA A 50 -14.20 16.69 6.37
CA ALA A 50 -15.34 16.57 7.29
C ALA A 50 -16.67 16.22 6.59
N PHE A 51 -16.87 16.72 5.37
CA PHE A 51 -18.11 16.51 4.60
C PHE A 51 -17.94 15.57 3.40
N SER A 52 -16.74 15.06 3.19
CA SER A 52 -16.46 14.12 2.11
C SER A 52 -16.73 12.69 2.60
N ASP A 53 -17.25 11.83 1.73
CA ASP A 53 -17.21 10.41 2.03
C ASP A 53 -15.76 9.91 2.03
N ARG A 54 -15.51 8.74 2.62
CA ARG A 54 -14.16 8.17 2.76
C ARG A 54 -13.56 7.66 1.44
N SER A 55 -14.10 8.11 0.30
CA SER A 55 -13.60 7.76 -1.02
C SER A 55 -12.53 8.77 -1.44
N ILE A 56 -11.28 8.34 -1.48
CA ILE A 56 -10.12 9.20 -1.70
C ILE A 56 -9.16 8.60 -2.71
N VAL A 57 -8.43 9.45 -3.44
CA VAL A 57 -7.27 9.04 -4.22
C VAL A 57 -6.03 9.32 -3.41
N MET A 58 -5.20 8.30 -3.20
CA MET A 58 -3.88 8.45 -2.60
C MET A 58 -2.87 8.79 -3.69
N VAL A 59 -2.02 9.80 -3.44
CA VAL A 59 -0.95 10.21 -4.36
C VAL A 59 0.37 10.32 -3.61
N THR A 60 1.49 10.06 -4.26
CA THR A 60 2.82 10.30 -3.69
C THR A 60 3.07 11.80 -3.47
N GLU A 61 4.02 12.12 -2.59
CA GLU A 61 4.36 13.52 -2.28
C GLU A 61 5.16 14.21 -3.39
N GLY A 62 5.87 13.45 -4.23
CA GLY A 62 6.80 14.01 -5.22
C GLY A 62 8.03 14.63 -4.56
N LEU A 63 8.76 13.82 -3.76
CA LEU A 63 9.91 14.29 -2.97
C LEU A 63 11.18 14.51 -3.80
N GLY A 64 11.09 14.44 -5.13
CA GLY A 64 12.23 14.55 -6.02
C GLY A 64 13.06 13.26 -6.11
N PRO A 65 14.09 13.27 -6.96
CA PRO A 65 14.95 12.12 -7.18
C PRO A 65 15.67 11.69 -5.89
N GLN A 66 15.82 10.38 -5.71
CA GLN A 66 16.55 9.78 -4.60
C GLN A 66 17.68 8.92 -5.16
N PRO A 67 18.84 8.81 -4.47
CA PRO A 67 20.00 8.08 -4.99
C PRO A 67 19.76 6.58 -5.19
N PHE A 68 18.74 6.02 -4.52
CA PHE A 68 18.37 4.60 -4.60
C PHE A 68 17.23 4.33 -5.61
N HIS A 69 16.76 5.33 -6.36
CA HIS A 69 15.78 5.09 -7.42
C HIS A 69 16.32 4.09 -8.45
N GLY A 70 15.49 3.12 -8.84
CA GLY A 70 15.89 2.00 -9.70
C GLY A 70 16.60 0.86 -8.98
N ARG A 71 17.04 1.06 -7.74
CA ARG A 71 17.73 0.06 -6.91
C ARG A 71 16.97 -0.22 -5.63
N ILE A 72 15.73 -0.66 -5.78
CA ILE A 72 14.86 -0.99 -4.65
C ILE A 72 14.44 -2.45 -4.78
N VAL A 73 14.68 -3.22 -3.74
CA VAL A 73 14.17 -4.59 -3.59
C VAL A 73 13.22 -4.62 -2.40
N LEU A 74 12.02 -5.18 -2.58
CA LEU A 74 11.05 -5.37 -1.52
C LEU A 74 10.94 -6.85 -1.17
N LEU A 75 11.25 -7.19 0.07
CA LEU A 75 10.99 -8.50 0.65
C LEU A 75 9.54 -8.59 1.12
N VAL A 76 8.82 -9.59 0.63
CA VAL A 76 7.40 -9.82 0.95
C VAL A 76 7.09 -11.27 1.25
N ASN A 77 6.04 -11.50 2.02
CA ASN A 77 5.56 -12.83 2.31
C ASN A 77 4.05 -12.84 2.64
N GLN A 78 3.54 -13.98 3.09
CA GLN A 78 2.14 -14.18 3.48
C GLN A 78 1.66 -13.29 4.64
N HIS A 79 2.58 -12.63 5.36
CA HIS A 79 2.26 -11.68 6.43
C HIS A 79 2.33 -10.21 5.97
N THR A 80 2.73 -9.94 4.73
CA THR A 80 2.72 -8.60 4.14
C THR A 80 1.29 -8.20 3.78
N ALA A 81 0.55 -7.63 4.74
CA ALA A 81 -0.87 -7.29 4.57
C ALA A 81 -1.14 -5.78 4.62
N SER A 82 -2.36 -5.38 4.24
CA SER A 82 -2.89 -4.01 4.41
C SER A 82 -2.03 -2.94 3.69
N ALA A 83 -1.61 -1.91 4.41
CA ALA A 83 -0.81 -0.82 3.85
C ALA A 83 0.50 -1.33 3.21
N ALA A 84 1.14 -2.36 3.78
CA ALA A 84 2.34 -2.95 3.21
C ALA A 84 2.05 -3.56 1.82
N GLU A 85 0.91 -4.22 1.69
CA GLU A 85 0.47 -4.81 0.43
C GLU A 85 0.14 -3.76 -0.64
N THR A 86 -0.46 -2.65 -0.21
CA THR A 86 -0.71 -1.49 -1.08
C THR A 86 0.61 -0.91 -1.60
N ILE A 87 1.64 -0.83 -0.74
CA ILE A 87 2.99 -0.39 -1.12
C ILE A 87 3.59 -1.34 -2.16
N THR A 88 3.52 -2.66 -1.92
CA THR A 88 4.05 -3.69 -2.82
C THR A 88 3.35 -3.65 -4.17
N GLY A 89 2.01 -3.56 -4.19
CA GLY A 89 1.23 -3.48 -5.43
C GLY A 89 1.56 -2.21 -6.22
N PHE A 90 1.64 -1.07 -5.55
CA PHE A 90 2.06 0.20 -6.17
C PHE A 90 3.46 0.11 -6.77
N ALA A 91 4.42 -0.44 -6.02
CA ALA A 91 5.80 -0.59 -6.46
C ALA A 91 5.90 -1.50 -7.69
N LYS A 92 5.21 -2.64 -7.67
CA LYS A 92 5.22 -3.62 -8.76
C LYS A 92 4.55 -3.07 -10.03
N GLU A 93 3.34 -2.51 -9.93
CA GLU A 93 2.62 -1.97 -11.10
C GLU A 93 3.41 -0.85 -11.81
N ASN A 94 4.15 -0.04 -11.04
CA ASN A 94 4.92 1.08 -11.57
C ASN A 94 6.40 0.73 -11.82
N LYS A 95 6.81 -0.54 -11.67
CA LYS A 95 8.20 -0.99 -11.83
C LYS A 95 9.20 -0.17 -11.00
N LEU A 96 8.83 0.20 -9.78
CA LEU A 96 9.64 1.03 -8.88
C LEU A 96 10.54 0.20 -7.96
N ALA A 97 10.27 -1.11 -7.83
CA ALA A 97 11.06 -2.04 -7.06
C ALA A 97 10.90 -3.47 -7.61
N THR A 98 11.93 -4.30 -7.42
CA THR A 98 11.85 -5.74 -7.64
C THR A 98 11.28 -6.40 -6.39
N ILE A 99 10.25 -7.23 -6.55
CA ILE A 99 9.57 -7.89 -5.44
C ILE A 99 10.11 -9.32 -5.26
N VAL A 100 10.59 -9.64 -4.06
CA VAL A 100 11.22 -10.93 -3.73
C VAL A 100 10.51 -11.57 -2.55
N GLY A 101 10.30 -12.88 -2.60
CA GLY A 101 9.76 -13.64 -1.48
C GLY A 101 8.56 -14.50 -1.87
N THR A 102 7.46 -14.43 -1.12
CA THR A 102 6.25 -15.22 -1.39
C THR A 102 5.02 -14.35 -1.59
N LYS A 103 3.98 -14.93 -2.19
CA LYS A 103 2.73 -14.25 -2.50
C LYS A 103 2.09 -13.66 -1.22
N THR A 104 1.65 -12.40 -1.30
CA THR A 104 0.94 -11.73 -0.20
C THR A 104 -0.53 -12.19 -0.10
N PRO A 105 -1.23 -11.98 1.04
CA PRO A 105 -2.51 -12.63 1.30
C PRO A 105 -3.73 -11.99 0.61
N GLY A 106 -3.64 -10.75 0.14
CA GLY A 106 -4.75 -10.02 -0.44
C GLY A 106 -5.69 -9.43 0.61
N GLN A 107 -5.16 -8.81 1.67
CA GLN A 107 -5.97 -8.27 2.77
C GLN A 107 -5.84 -6.74 2.84
N VAL A 108 -6.59 -6.03 2.01
CA VAL A 108 -6.46 -4.58 1.80
C VAL A 108 -7.73 -3.78 2.09
N LEU A 109 -8.82 -4.41 2.53
CA LEU A 109 -10.03 -3.66 2.89
C LEU A 109 -9.82 -2.74 4.10
N GLY A 110 -10.33 -1.52 3.98
CA GLY A 110 -10.32 -0.53 5.05
C GLY A 110 -11.43 -0.81 6.07
N GLY A 111 -11.05 -1.16 7.29
CA GLY A 111 -11.97 -1.43 8.40
C GLY A 111 -12.32 -0.20 9.24
N THR A 112 -13.51 -0.20 9.83
CA THR A 112 -13.95 0.75 10.88
C THR A 112 -14.35 -0.01 12.13
N GLY A 113 -13.97 0.53 13.29
CA GLY A 113 -14.43 0.03 14.58
C GLY A 113 -15.77 0.64 14.98
N PHE A 114 -16.69 -0.22 15.42
CA PHE A 114 -17.99 0.12 15.97
C PHE A 114 -18.02 -0.29 17.44
N LYS A 115 -18.28 0.65 18.34
CA LYS A 115 -18.35 0.36 19.78
C LYS A 115 -19.64 -0.39 20.07
N MET A 116 -19.55 -1.49 20.82
CA MET A 116 -20.69 -2.37 21.13
C MET A 116 -21.13 -2.29 22.61
N GLY A 117 -20.50 -1.41 23.40
CA GLY A 117 -20.64 -1.39 24.86
C GLY A 117 -19.62 -2.32 25.53
N HIS A 118 -19.45 -2.18 26.85
CA HIS A 118 -18.52 -2.98 27.67
C HIS A 118 -17.09 -3.10 27.08
N ASP A 119 -16.56 -2.00 26.55
CA ASP A 119 -15.24 -1.91 25.91
C ASP A 119 -15.01 -2.82 24.69
N PHE A 120 -16.06 -3.45 24.16
CA PHE A 120 -15.97 -4.21 22.92
C PHE A 120 -16.02 -3.29 21.69
N VAL A 121 -15.18 -3.62 20.70
CA VAL A 121 -15.14 -2.96 19.40
C VAL A 121 -15.28 -4.02 18.30
N LEU A 122 -16.36 -3.91 17.53
CA LEU A 122 -16.58 -4.69 16.32
C LEU A 122 -15.88 -4.01 15.15
N ARG A 123 -14.92 -4.68 14.50
CA ARG A 123 -14.21 -4.13 13.34
C ARG A 123 -14.77 -4.72 12.05
N ILE A 124 -15.35 -3.88 11.19
CA ILE A 124 -15.96 -4.31 9.92
C ILE A 124 -15.28 -3.58 8.75
N PRO A 125 -14.94 -4.29 7.66
CA PRO A 125 -14.55 -3.67 6.39
C PRO A 125 -15.65 -2.78 5.81
N VAL A 126 -15.34 -1.51 5.51
CA VAL A 126 -16.32 -0.53 4.98
C VAL A 126 -15.85 0.18 3.70
N VAL A 127 -14.59 -0.03 3.32
CA VAL A 127 -13.94 0.65 2.18
C VAL A 127 -13.11 -0.38 1.42
N THR A 128 -13.24 -0.39 0.09
CA THR A 128 -12.36 -1.15 -0.80
C THR A 128 -11.18 -0.28 -1.24
N PHE A 129 -10.04 -0.91 -1.53
CA PHE A 129 -8.90 -0.27 -2.18
C PHE A 129 -8.71 -0.86 -3.58
N HIS A 130 -8.43 0.01 -4.54
CA HIS A 130 -8.07 -0.34 -5.90
C HIS A 130 -6.77 0.36 -6.30
N THR A 131 -5.93 -0.33 -7.07
CA THR A 131 -4.75 0.29 -7.67
C THR A 131 -5.18 1.37 -8.66
N TRP A 132 -4.26 2.26 -9.07
CA TRP A 132 -4.62 3.31 -10.04
C TRP A 132 -5.14 2.75 -11.37
N SER A 133 -4.63 1.59 -11.76
CA SER A 133 -5.05 0.81 -12.94
C SER A 133 -6.44 0.19 -12.80
N GLY A 134 -7.04 0.24 -11.60
CA GLY A 134 -8.36 -0.33 -11.31
C GLY A 134 -8.31 -1.79 -10.84
N ASN A 135 -7.12 -2.34 -10.60
CA ASN A 135 -6.97 -3.72 -10.12
C ASN A 135 -7.33 -3.82 -8.64
N THR A 136 -7.85 -4.98 -8.26
CA THR A 136 -8.13 -5.33 -6.87
C THR A 136 -7.02 -6.24 -6.34
N LEU A 137 -6.42 -5.85 -5.22
CA LEU A 137 -5.49 -6.70 -4.47
C LEU A 137 -6.23 -7.63 -3.50
N GLU A 138 -7.41 -7.22 -3.05
CA GLU A 138 -8.24 -8.01 -2.13
C GLU A 138 -8.51 -9.42 -2.65
N GLY A 139 -8.26 -10.43 -1.82
CA GLY A 139 -8.40 -11.86 -2.14
C GLY A 139 -7.40 -12.39 -3.17
N ARG A 140 -6.62 -11.52 -3.83
CA ARG A 140 -5.66 -11.91 -4.87
C ARG A 140 -4.23 -11.86 -4.39
N GLY A 141 -3.86 -10.86 -3.61
CA GLY A 141 -2.49 -10.60 -3.23
C GLY A 141 -1.62 -10.07 -4.37
N VAL A 142 -0.35 -9.87 -4.05
CA VAL A 142 0.72 -9.47 -4.96
C VAL A 142 1.66 -10.66 -5.12
N GLN A 143 1.83 -11.09 -6.38
CA GLN A 143 2.82 -12.11 -6.73
C GLN A 143 4.23 -11.49 -6.71
N PRO A 144 5.24 -12.13 -6.12
CA PRO A 144 6.63 -11.67 -6.25
C PRO A 144 7.12 -11.74 -7.71
N ASP A 145 8.14 -10.95 -8.05
CA ASP A 145 8.87 -11.10 -9.32
C ASP A 145 9.83 -12.29 -9.22
N HIS A 146 10.46 -12.48 -8.06
CA HIS A 146 11.31 -13.62 -7.74
C HIS A 146 10.75 -14.40 -6.55
N LEU A 147 10.33 -15.64 -6.80
CA LEU A 147 9.86 -16.53 -5.75
C LEU A 147 11.05 -16.98 -4.88
N ALA A 148 11.00 -16.66 -3.60
CA ALA A 148 11.98 -17.11 -2.61
C ALA A 148 11.23 -17.57 -1.36
N GLU A 149 11.28 -18.86 -1.06
CA GLU A 149 10.71 -19.41 0.16
C GLU A 149 11.68 -19.29 1.34
N LEU A 150 11.12 -19.13 2.54
CA LEU A 150 11.90 -19.06 3.77
C LEU A 150 12.28 -20.48 4.23
N SER A 151 13.57 -20.81 4.14
CA SER A 151 14.07 -22.11 4.58
C SER A 151 14.26 -22.15 6.09
N ARG A 152 13.42 -22.92 6.78
CA ARG A 152 13.54 -23.13 8.24
C ARG A 152 14.86 -23.79 8.64
N VAL A 153 15.42 -24.64 7.78
CA VAL A 153 16.71 -25.29 8.03
C VAL A 153 17.82 -24.25 8.00
N ARG A 154 17.88 -23.42 6.96
CA ARG A 154 18.89 -22.35 6.83
C ARG A 154 18.75 -21.28 7.91
N LEU A 155 17.52 -20.95 8.31
CA LEU A 155 17.30 -19.99 9.40
C LEU A 155 17.93 -20.43 10.72
N ARG A 156 17.96 -21.74 11.02
CA ARG A 156 18.64 -22.27 12.22
C ARG A 156 20.16 -22.05 12.17
N GLU A 157 20.71 -21.96 10.96
CA GLU A 157 22.10 -21.63 10.70
C GLU A 157 22.31 -20.11 10.55
N THR A 158 21.35 -19.29 10.98
CA THR A 158 21.36 -17.81 10.86
C THR A 158 21.41 -17.29 9.42
N ARG A 159 21.01 -18.12 8.45
CA ARG A 159 20.93 -17.75 7.03
C ARG A 159 19.48 -17.57 6.59
N ASP A 160 19.16 -16.40 6.06
CA ASP A 160 17.84 -16.08 5.52
C ASP A 160 17.86 -16.20 3.99
N SER A 161 17.18 -17.24 3.46
CA SER A 161 17.13 -17.50 2.03
C SER A 161 16.44 -16.41 1.23
N GLN A 162 15.48 -15.69 1.81
CA GLN A 162 14.81 -14.58 1.13
C GLN A 162 15.74 -13.36 1.08
N LEU A 163 16.42 -13.06 2.18
CA LEU A 163 17.40 -11.97 2.23
C LEU A 163 18.58 -12.19 1.27
N GLU A 164 19.12 -13.41 1.23
CA GLU A 164 20.20 -13.77 0.31
C GLU A 164 19.82 -13.57 -1.16
N GLU A 165 18.61 -14.00 -1.54
CA GLU A 165 18.10 -13.76 -2.90
C GLU A 165 17.92 -12.28 -3.19
N ALA A 166 17.39 -11.51 -2.23
CA ALA A 166 17.25 -10.07 -2.38
C ALA A 166 18.60 -9.36 -2.52
N LEU A 167 19.63 -9.80 -1.80
CA LEU A 167 20.99 -9.26 -1.93
C LEU A 167 21.59 -9.60 -3.30
N HIS A 168 21.44 -10.85 -3.76
CA HIS A 168 21.89 -11.27 -5.09
C HIS A 168 21.26 -10.40 -6.20
N ILE A 169 19.95 -10.17 -6.13
CA ILE A 169 19.24 -9.29 -7.05
C ILE A 169 19.74 -7.85 -6.93
N ALA A 170 19.86 -7.32 -5.70
CA ALA A 170 20.27 -5.94 -5.46
C ALA A 170 21.69 -5.64 -5.98
N THR A 171 22.60 -6.61 -5.93
CA THR A 171 23.95 -6.46 -6.50
C THR A 171 23.98 -6.41 -8.03
N GLY A 172 22.90 -6.85 -8.68
CA GLY A 172 22.74 -6.80 -10.14
C GLY A 172 22.05 -5.53 -10.68
N LEU A 173 21.60 -4.61 -9.81
CA LEU A 173 20.91 -3.35 -10.13
C LEU A 173 21.86 -2.13 -10.09
#